data_AF-A0A3D5N3A0-F1
#
_entry.id   AF-A0A3D5N3A0-F1
#
_cell.length_a   1.000
_cell.length_b   1.000
_cell.length_c   1.000
_cell.angle_alpha   90.00
_cell.angle_beta   90.00
_cell.angle_gamma   90.00
#
_symmetry.space_group_name_H-M   'P 1'
#
loop_
_entity.id
_entity.type
_entity.pdbx_description
1 polymer ?
#
loop_
_entity_poly.entity_id
_entity_poly.type
_entity_poly.pdbx_seq_one_letter_code
_entity_poly.pdbx_strand_id
1 'polypeptide(L)'
;MKLTIERAALLKSLTHVQSVVERRNTIPILSNILLRAENDQLSLTATDMDLEVVETTTAEVAEAGATTTPAHTLYEIVRKLPEGSQVQISLEPG
;
A
#
# COMPACT_ATOMS: atom_id res chain seq x y z
N MET A 1 12.96 -4.10 -2.45
CA MET A 1 12.11 -3.30 -1.54
C MET A 1 11.80 -4.12 -0.30
N LYS A 2 12.07 -3.58 0.89
CA LYS A 2 11.77 -4.21 2.18
C LYS A 2 11.46 -3.15 3.23
N LEU A 3 10.30 -3.25 3.86
CA LEU A 3 9.86 -2.33 4.91
C LEU A 3 9.10 -3.03 6.04
N THR A 4 9.07 -2.41 7.21
CA THR A 4 8.25 -2.80 8.35
C THR A 4 7.42 -1.61 8.84
N ILE A 5 6.14 -1.86 9.14
CA ILE A 5 5.20 -0.82 9.57
C ILE A 5 4.17 -1.37 10.55
N GLU A 6 3.75 -0.55 11.52
CA GLU A 6 2.62 -0.85 12.40
C GLU A 6 1.34 -1.12 11.59
N ARG A 7 0.65 -2.24 11.86
CA ARG A 7 -0.59 -2.60 11.17
C ARG A 7 -1.60 -1.47 11.16
N ALA A 8 -1.77 -0.77 12.30
CA ALA A 8 -2.74 0.31 12.43
C ALA A 8 -2.44 1.49 11.49
N ALA A 9 -1.16 1.85 11.35
CA ALA A 9 -0.72 2.91 10.44
C ALA A 9 -0.95 2.51 8.99
N LEU A 10 -0.55 1.29 8.61
CA LEU A 10 -0.76 0.77 7.26
C LEU A 10 -2.26 0.67 6.90
N LEU A 11 -3.08 0.15 7.82
CA LEU A 11 -4.52 0.00 7.60
C LEU A 11 -5.21 1.35 7.43
N LYS A 12 -4.84 2.36 8.23
CA LYS A 12 -5.32 3.73 8.07
C LYS A 12 -5.00 4.23 6.67
N SER A 13 -3.75 4.08 6.22
CA SER A 13 -3.37 4.59 4.91
C SER A 13 -4.04 3.88 3.75
N LEU A 14 -4.14 2.54 3.83
CA LEU A 14 -4.87 1.73 2.87
C LEU A 14 -6.35 2.10 2.79
N THR A 15 -6.99 2.46 3.90
CA THR A 15 -8.40 2.86 3.95
C THR A 15 -8.65 4.12 3.11
N HIS A 16 -7.73 5.08 3.15
CA HIS A 16 -7.87 6.30 2.36
C HIS A 16 -7.62 6.04 0.88
N VAL A 17 -6.50 5.39 0.52
CA VAL A 17 -6.13 5.22 -0.90
C VAL A 17 -7.01 4.24 -1.64
N GLN A 18 -7.58 3.21 -0.97
CA GLN A 18 -8.47 2.27 -1.66
C GLN A 18 -9.80 2.90 -2.09
N SER A 19 -10.18 4.06 -1.52
CA SER A 19 -11.48 4.69 -1.79
C SER A 19 -11.62 5.20 -3.22
N VAL A 20 -10.50 5.49 -3.89
CA VAL A 20 -10.45 5.90 -5.30
C VAL A 20 -10.26 4.73 -6.27
N VAL A 21 -10.11 3.50 -5.76
CA VAL A 21 -9.95 2.32 -6.60
C VAL A 21 -11.32 1.76 -6.95
N GLU A 22 -11.69 1.83 -8.22
CA GLU A 22 -12.94 1.26 -8.70
C GLU A 22 -12.93 -0.27 -8.70
N ARG A 23 -13.98 -0.89 -8.15
CA ARG A 23 -14.11 -2.36 -8.09
C ARG A 23 -14.29 -3.03 -9.45
N ARG A 24 -14.73 -2.29 -10.47
CA ARG A 24 -15.06 -2.80 -11.81
C ARG A 24 -14.22 -2.09 -12.88
N ASN A 25 -12.93 -1.94 -12.61
CA ASN A 25 -12.03 -1.35 -13.60
C ASN A 25 -11.69 -2.37 -14.71
N THR A 26 -11.78 -1.95 -15.98
CA THR A 26 -11.38 -2.76 -17.13
C THR A 26 -9.87 -2.71 -17.38
N ILE A 27 -9.18 -1.75 -16.76
CA ILE A 27 -7.73 -1.56 -16.85
C ILE A 27 -7.08 -2.14 -15.58
N PRO A 28 -6.40 -3.30 -15.64
CA PRO A 28 -5.94 -4.01 -14.44
C PRO A 28 -5.01 -3.20 -13.53
N ILE A 29 -4.12 -2.36 -14.09
CA ILE A 29 -3.17 -1.58 -13.28
C ILE A 29 -3.86 -0.53 -12.40
N LEU A 30 -5.05 -0.05 -12.78
CA LEU A 30 -5.84 0.89 -11.98
C LEU A 30 -6.57 0.20 -10.80
N SER A 31 -6.57 -1.14 -10.75
CA SER A 31 -7.02 -1.90 -9.57
C SER A 31 -5.95 -2.01 -8.49
N ASN A 32 -4.73 -1.54 -8.78
CA ASN A 32 -3.61 -1.58 -7.86
C ASN A 32 -3.41 -0.26 -7.14
N ILE A 33 -2.67 -0.32 -6.04
CA ILE A 33 -1.98 0.83 -5.45
C ILE A 33 -0.49 0.73 -5.72
N LEU A 34 0.14 1.87 -5.95
CA LEU A 34 1.59 2.02 -5.94
C LEU A 34 2.06 2.10 -4.48
N LEU A 35 2.99 1.23 -4.12
CA LEU A 35 3.76 1.29 -2.88
C LEU A 35 5.16 1.79 -3.21
N ARG A 36 5.61 2.84 -2.53
CA ARG A 36 7.00 3.34 -2.63
C ARG A 36 7.57 3.49 -1.23
N ALA A 37 8.64 2.76 -0.95
CA ALA A 37 9.36 2.81 0.31
C ALA A 37 10.71 3.51 0.11
N GLU A 38 10.91 4.64 0.79
CA GLU A 38 12.13 5.45 0.72
C GLU A 38 12.19 6.40 1.93
N ASN A 39 13.39 6.75 2.41
CA ASN A 39 13.60 7.76 3.46
C ASN A 39 12.73 7.56 4.73
N ASP A 40 12.65 6.32 5.23
CA ASP A 40 11.81 5.93 6.39
C ASP A 40 10.31 6.26 6.24
N GLN A 41 9.85 6.29 5.00
CA GLN A 41 8.47 6.54 4.64
C GLN A 41 7.97 5.51 3.63
N LEU A 42 6.70 5.13 3.81
CA LEU A 42 5.92 4.42 2.82
C LEU A 42 4.90 5.40 2.22
N SER A 43 5.00 5.63 0.91
CA SER A 43 3.99 6.34 0.13
C SER A 43 3.08 5.34 -0.57
N LEU A 44 1.78 5.58 -0.49
CA LEU A 44 0.74 4.83 -1.18
C LEU A 44 0.04 5.77 -2.16
N THR A 45 -0.03 5.37 -3.43
CA THR A 45 -0.69 6.16 -4.48
C THR A 45 -1.74 5.31 -5.20
N ALA A 46 -2.92 5.87 -5.40
CA ALA A 46 -4.01 5.26 -6.17
C ALA A 46 -4.67 6.31 -7.07
N THR A 47 -5.16 5.89 -8.24
CA THR A 47 -5.79 6.79 -9.21
C THR A 47 -6.80 6.07 -10.10
N ASP A 48 -7.83 6.79 -10.54
CA ASP A 48 -8.80 6.40 -11.57
C ASP A 48 -8.60 7.17 -12.90
N MET A 49 -7.47 7.88 -13.05
CA MET A 49 -7.11 8.82 -14.11
C MET A 49 -7.71 10.22 -14.03
N ASP A 50 -8.77 10.42 -13.25
CA ASP A 50 -9.38 11.74 -13.01
C ASP A 50 -8.95 12.32 -11.65
N LEU A 51 -8.78 11.44 -10.66
CA LEU A 51 -8.36 11.74 -9.30
C LEU A 51 -7.14 10.88 -8.93
N GLU A 52 -6.17 11.49 -8.25
CA GLU A 52 -5.06 10.80 -7.60
C GLU A 52 -5.08 11.09 -6.10
N VAL A 53 -4.91 10.05 -5.29
CA VAL A 53 -4.72 10.18 -3.85
C VAL A 53 -3.35 9.62 -3.49
N VAL A 54 -2.56 10.44 -2.81
CA VAL A 54 -1.26 10.08 -2.26
C VAL A 54 -1.32 10.20 -0.74
N GLU A 55 -0.95 9.14 -0.04
CA GLU A 55 -0.73 9.18 1.39
C GLU A 55 0.67 8.71 1.75
N THR A 56 1.27 9.38 2.73
CA THR A 56 2.59 9.03 3.25
C THR A 56 2.50 8.74 4.74
N THR A 57 3.15 7.66 5.15
CA THR A 57 3.21 7.22 6.55
C THR A 57 4.63 6.76 6.90
N THR A 58 5.02 6.91 8.16
CA THR A 58 6.33 6.45 8.63
C THR A 58 6.41 4.93 8.60
N ALA A 59 7.52 4.40 8.09
CA ALA A 59 7.81 2.97 8.07
C ALA A 59 9.32 2.77 8.21
N GLU A 60 9.74 1.68 8.84
CA GLU A 60 11.16 1.29 8.84
C GLU A 60 11.52 0.73 7.47
N VAL A 61 12.36 1.43 6.70
CA VAL A 61 12.72 1.02 5.35
C VAL A 61 14.11 0.38 5.35
N ALA A 62 14.15 -0.94 5.28
CA ALA A 62 15.40 -1.70 5.21
C ALA A 62 16.00 -1.71 3.80
N GLU A 63 15.15 -1.67 2.77
CA GLU A 63 15.58 -1.60 1.37
C GLU A 63 14.57 -0.77 0.58
N ALA A 64 15.05 0.34 0.00
CA ALA A 64 14.21 1.20 -0.82
C ALA A 64 13.66 0.47 -2.05
N GLY A 65 12.55 0.96 -2.59
CA GLY A 65 12.00 0.47 -3.84
C GLY A 65 10.53 0.75 -3.98
N ALA A 66 9.97 0.31 -5.10
CA ALA A 66 8.57 0.49 -5.40
C ALA A 66 7.99 -0.71 -6.14
N THR A 67 6.71 -0.96 -5.92
CA THR A 67 5.92 -1.96 -6.65
C THR A 67 4.45 -1.56 -6.65
N THR A 68 3.63 -2.25 -7.42
CA THR A 68 2.17 -2.11 -7.33
C THR A 68 1.55 -3.41 -6.86
N THR A 69 0.42 -3.34 -6.17
CA THR A 69 -0.31 -4.51 -5.69
C THR A 69 -1.81 -4.26 -5.66
N PRO A 70 -2.67 -5.28 -5.85
CA PRO A 70 -4.12 -5.09 -5.82
C PRO A 70 -4.61 -4.46 -4.52
N ALA A 71 -5.29 -3.32 -4.63
CA ALA A 71 -5.64 -2.45 -3.51
C ALA A 71 -6.51 -3.17 -2.47
N HIS A 72 -7.63 -3.73 -2.93
CA HIS A 72 -8.61 -4.38 -2.06
C HIS A 72 -8.06 -5.66 -1.43
N THR A 73 -7.24 -6.42 -2.16
CA THR A 73 -6.60 -7.63 -1.63
C THR A 73 -5.66 -7.28 -0.50
N LEU A 74 -4.78 -6.30 -0.69
CA LEU A 74 -3.85 -5.87 0.36
C LEU A 74 -4.61 -5.31 1.57
N TYR A 75 -5.63 -4.48 1.34
CA TYR A 75 -6.48 -3.97 2.42
C TYR A 75 -7.11 -5.10 3.24
N GLU A 76 -7.73 -6.09 2.59
CA GLU A 76 -8.37 -7.21 3.29
C GLU A 76 -7.38 -8.09 4.05
N ILE A 77 -6.16 -8.28 3.52
CA ILE A 77 -5.09 -8.99 4.22
C ILE A 77 -4.73 -8.24 5.51
N VAL A 78 -4.39 -6.95 5.41
CA VAL A 78 -3.97 -6.13 6.56
C VAL A 78 -5.08 -6.00 7.59
N ARG A 79 -6.34 -5.85 7.15
CA ARG A 79 -7.52 -5.78 8.03
C ARG A 79 -7.67 -7.04 8.89
N LYS A 80 -7.33 -8.21 8.37
CA LYS A 80 -7.45 -9.50 9.07
C LYS A 80 -6.26 -9.85 9.97
N LEU A 81 -5.17 -9.09 9.89
CA LEU A 81 -4.04 -9.29 10.81
C LEU A 81 -4.43 -8.90 12.25
N PRO A 82 -3.77 -9.47 13.28
CA PRO A 82 -4.01 -9.12 14.68
C PRO A 82 -3.74 -7.64 14.98
N GLU A 83 -4.54 -7.04 15.86
CA GLU A 83 -4.27 -5.68 16.34
C GLU A 83 -2.92 -5.59 17.07
N GLY A 84 -2.21 -4.47 16.92
CA GLY A 84 -0.88 -4.26 17.51
C GLY A 84 0.25 -5.06 16.84
N SER A 85 0.00 -5.74 15.71
CA SER A 85 1.04 -6.44 14.97
C SER A 85 1.86 -5.50 14.08
N GLN A 86 3.12 -5.87 13.87
CA GLN A 86 4.01 -5.30 12.86
C GLN A 86 3.84 -6.05 11.54
N VAL A 87 3.82 -5.31 10.43
CA VAL A 87 3.69 -5.84 9.07
C VAL A 87 4.98 -5.61 8.32
N GLN A 88 5.65 -6.70 7.91
CA GLN A 88 6.79 -6.62 7.00
C GLN A 88 6.34 -6.90 5.58
N ILE A 89 6.71 -6.03 4.64
CA ILE A 89 6.48 -6.21 3.20
C ILE A 89 7.83 -6.32 2.51
N SER A 90 8.03 -7.39 1.74
CA SER A 90 9.24 -7.63 0.95
C SER A 90 8.89 -7.93 -0.50
N LEU A 91 9.60 -7.28 -1.41
CA LEU A 91 9.61 -7.60 -2.84
C LEU A 91 10.83 -8.48 -3.10
N GLU A 92 10.61 -9.74 -3.44
CA GLU A 92 11.67 -10.67 -3.83
C GLU A 92 11.95 -10.59 -5.34
N PRO A 93 13.21 -10.76 -5.78
CA PRO A 93 13.52 -10.94 -7.20
C PRO A 93 12.87 -12.22 -7.73
N GLY A 94 12.21 -12.14 -8.88
CA GLY A 94 11.67 -13.31 -9.60
C GLY A 94 12.71 -14.05 -10.43
#